data_AF-A0A8T9CPM1-F1
#
_entry.id   AF-A0A8T9CPM1-F1
#
_cell.length_a   1.000
_cell.length_b   1.000
_cell.length_c   1.000
_cell.angle_alpha   90.00
_cell.angle_beta   90.00
_cell.angle_gamma   90.00
#
_symmetry.space_group_name_H-M   'P 1'
#
loop_
_entity.id
_entity.type
_entity.pdbx_description
1 polymer ?
#
loop_
_entity_poly.entity_id
_entity_poly.type
_entity_poly.pdbx_seq_one_letter_code
_entity_poly.pdbx_strand_id
1 'polypeptide(L)' 'MSFLLPIQLFKILADETRLGIVLLLSELGELCVCDLCTALDQSQP' A
#
# COMPACT_ATOMS: atom_id res chain seq x y z
N MET A 1 5.96 13.77 -17.87
CA MET A 1 5.26 13.30 -16.66
C MET A 1 4.12 12.42 -17.13
N SER A 2 4.10 11.14 -16.77
CA SER A 2 2.96 10.28 -17.08
C SER A 2 1.86 10.55 -16.06
N PHE A 3 0.68 10.95 -16.50
CA PHE A 3 -0.48 11.11 -15.62
C PHE A 3 -1.09 9.73 -15.35
N LEU A 4 -1.30 9.41 -14.07
CA LEU A 4 -1.98 8.20 -13.65
C LEU A 4 -3.48 8.38 -13.91
N LEU A 5 -4.05 7.64 -14.86
CA LEU A 5 -5.50 7.68 -15.08
C LEU A 5 -6.22 7.02 -13.89
N PRO A 6 -7.46 7.46 -13.54
CA PRO A 6 -8.21 6.86 -12.44
C PRO A 6 -8.31 5.34 -12.54
N ILE A 7 -8.54 4.79 -13.75
CA ILE A 7 -8.59 3.34 -13.96
C ILE A 7 -7.25 2.63 -13.68
N GLN A 8 -6.12 3.30 -13.91
CA GLN A 8 -4.80 2.76 -13.61
C GLN A 8 -4.56 2.79 -12.10
N LEU A 9 -4.98 3.85 -11.41
CA LEU A 9 -4.91 3.93 -9.95
C LEU A 9 -5.67 2.79 -9.28
N PHE A 10 -6.94 2.61 -9.63
CA PHE A 10 -7.76 1.56 -9.01
C PHE A 10 -7.27 0.16 -9.36
N LYS A 11 -6.68 -0.05 -10.55
CA LYS A 11 -6.03 -1.33 -10.88
C LYS A 11 -4.80 -1.61 -10.00
N ILE A 12 -3.99 -0.58 -9.71
CA ILE A 12 -2.85 -0.73 -8.79
C ILE A 12 -3.36 -1.02 -7.39
N LEU A 13 -4.36 -0.29 -6.91
CA LEU A 13 -4.94 -0.47 -5.57
C LEU A 13 -5.81 -1.72 -5.41
N ALA A 14 -6.10 -2.47 -6.48
CA ALA A 14 -6.87 -3.72 -6.40
C ALA A 14 -6.09 -4.90 -5.79
N ASP A 15 -4.80 -4.72 -5.55
CA ASP A 15 -3.94 -5.69 -4.86
C ASP A 15 -4.04 -5.51 -3.36
N GLU A 16 -4.27 -6.62 -2.66
CA GLU A 16 -4.54 -6.64 -1.22
C GLU A 16 -3.42 -5.99 -0.41
N THR A 17 -2.17 -6.35 -0.68
CA THR A 17 -1.00 -5.80 0.03
C THR A 17 -0.87 -4.31 -0.22
N ARG A 18 -0.99 -3.84 -1.47
CA ARG A 18 -0.91 -2.40 -1.77
C ARG A 18 -2.05 -1.61 -1.14
N LEU A 19 -3.27 -2.14 -1.17
CA LEU A 19 -4.41 -1.49 -0.52
C LEU A 19 -4.22 -1.42 0.99
N GLY A 20 -3.77 -2.51 1.61
CA GLY A 20 -3.45 -2.57 3.04
C GLY A 20 -2.39 -1.55 3.43
N ILE A 21 -1.30 -1.44 2.68
CA ILE A 21 -0.27 -0.41 2.89
C ILE A 21 -0.86 1.00 2.84
N VAL A 22 -1.67 1.30 1.81
CA VAL A 22 -2.27 2.65 1.65
C VAL A 22 -3.23 2.98 2.79
N LEU A 23 -4.04 2.03 3.23
CA LEU A 23 -4.96 2.24 4.35
C LEU A 23 -4.20 2.47 5.66
N LEU A 24 -3.15 1.69 5.93
CA LEU A 24 -2.30 1.86 7.12
C LEU A 24 -1.59 3.22 7.13
N LEU A 25 -1.01 3.63 5.99
CA LEU A 25 -0.37 4.94 5.87
C LEU A 25 -1.38 6.10 5.95
N SER A 26 -2.61 5.90 5.46
CA SER A 26 -3.67 6.90 5.56
C SER A 26 -4.13 7.13 7.00
N GLU A 27 -4.11 6.10 7.83
CA GLU A 27 -4.57 6.17 9.23
C GLU A 27 -3.43 6.57 10.19
N LEU A 28 -2.24 5.99 10.01
CA LEU A 28 -1.12 6.11 10.96
C LEU A 28 -0.01 7.05 10.49
N GLY A 29 -0.04 7.49 9.23
CA GLY A 29 1.01 8.34 8.65
C GLY A 29 2.24 7.55 8.22
N GLU A 30 3.43 7.99 8.63
CA GLU A 30 4.70 7.31 8.31
C GLU A 30 4.84 6.03 9.13
N LEU A 31 5.15 4.92 8.45
CA LEU A 31 5.37 3.61 9.08
C LEU A 31 6.69 2.99 8.63
N CYS A 32 7.35 2.28 9.54
CA CYS A 32 8.49 1.46 9.17
C CYS A 32 8.02 0.27 8.32
N VAL A 33 8.86 -0.17 7.39
CA VAL A 33 8.56 -1.38 6.59
C VAL A 33 8.37 -2.63 7.47
N CYS A 34 9.05 -2.72 8.61
CA CYS A 34 8.88 -3.83 9.56
C CYS A 34 7.47 -3.84 10.17
N ASP A 35 6.91 -2.66 10.46
CA ASP A 35 5.57 -2.51 11.00
C ASP A 35 4.52 -2.90 9.94
N LEU A 36 4.72 -2.48 8.69
CA LEU A 36 3.88 -2.88 7.55
C LEU A 36 3.89 -4.40 7.34
N CYS A 37 5.07 -5.02 7.33
CA CYS A 37 5.22 -6.47 7.18
C CYS A 37 4.53 -7.22 8.32
N THR A 38 4.65 -6.75 9.56
CA THR A 38 4.00 -7.33 10.73
C THR A 38 2.47 -7.18 10.65
N ALA A 39 1.98 -6.00 10.29
CA ALA A 39 0.55 -5.72 10.21
C ALA A 39 -0.16 -6.44 9.05
N LEU A 40 0.56 -6.69 7.95
CA LEU A 40 0.03 -7.33 6.73
C LEU A 40 0.40 -8.82 6.60
N ASP A 41 1.02 -9.41 7.63
CA ASP A 41 1.51 -10.79 7.62
C ASP A 41 2.35 -11.12 6.36
N GLN A 42 3.26 -10.21 6.00
CA GLN A 42 4.15 -10.34 4.85
C GLN A 42 5.58 -10.54 5.30
N SER A 43 6.31 -11.44 4.63
CA SER A 43 7.77 -11.53 4.79
C SER A 43 8.47 -10.44 3.98
N GLN A 44 9.51 -9.83 4.54
CA GLN A 44 10.44 -9.03 3.74
C GLN A 44 11.22 -9.95 2.79
N PRO A 45 11.45 -9.54 1.53
CA PRO A 45 12.39 -10.22 0.63
C PRO A 45 13.84 -10.10 1.09
#